data_AF-A0A368G107-F1
#
_entry.id   AF-A0A368G107-F1
#
_cell.length_a   1.000
_cell.length_b   1.000
_cell.length_c   1.000
_cell.angle_alpha   90.00
_cell.angle_beta   90.00
_cell.angle_gamma   90.00
#
_symmetry.space_group_name_H-M   'P 1'
#
loop_
_entity.id
_entity.type
_entity.pdbx_description
1 polymer ?
#
loop_
_entity_poly.entity_id
_entity_poly.type
_entity_poly.pdbx_seq_one_letter_code
_entity_poly.pdbx_strand_id
1 'polypeptide(L)'
;MGSVQGYKAGELLLTHAENSRNCRDPHEFCLQVDQLVSKAMNKRSLRSLNISALLSEMFSLVAAHRVYLDSSFTSVVLSVMVLEGFGRSLDPDLDLFQCARPYLLNMV
;
A
#
# COMPACT_ATOMS: atom_id res chain seq x y z
N MET A 1 -12.13 -16.54 -9.19
CA MET A 1 -11.22 -16.89 -8.08
C MET A 1 -10.20 -15.76 -7.94
N GLY A 2 -10.57 -14.66 -7.29
CA GLY A 2 -9.75 -13.44 -7.22
C GLY A 2 -8.80 -13.49 -6.03
N SER A 3 -7.56 -13.92 -6.28
CA SER A 3 -6.29 -13.59 -5.59
C SER A 3 -6.31 -13.25 -4.09
N VAL A 4 -5.82 -14.19 -3.26
CA VAL A 4 -5.40 -14.06 -1.84
C VAL A 4 -4.19 -13.12 -1.65
N GLN A 5 -3.99 -12.13 -2.53
CA GLN A 5 -2.78 -11.30 -2.55
C GLN A 5 -2.78 -10.24 -1.45
N GLY A 6 -3.93 -9.66 -1.12
CA GLY A 6 -4.02 -8.63 -0.10
C GLY A 6 -3.85 -9.19 1.31
N TYR A 7 -4.50 -10.32 1.63
CA TYR A 7 -4.28 -11.02 2.90
C TYR A 7 -2.80 -11.39 3.07
N LYS A 8 -2.17 -11.91 2.00
CA LYS A 8 -0.74 -12.25 2.03
C LYS A 8 0.15 -11.02 2.21
N ALA A 9 -0.21 -9.88 1.62
CA ALA A 9 0.49 -8.63 1.86
C ALA A 9 0.40 -8.22 3.34
N GLY A 10 -0.77 -8.39 3.97
CA GLY A 10 -0.95 -8.22 5.42
C GLY A 10 -0.01 -9.11 6.24
N GLU A 11 0.07 -10.40 5.92
CA GLU A 11 0.99 -11.33 6.61
C GLU A 11 2.45 -10.92 6.46
N LEU A 12 2.85 -10.43 5.27
CA LEU A 12 4.21 -9.97 5.02
C LEU A 12 4.55 -8.70 5.80
N LEU A 13 3.61 -7.74 5.87
CA LEU A 13 3.76 -6.54 6.69
C LEU A 13 3.94 -6.91 8.17
N LEU A 14 3.17 -7.87 8.67
CA LEU A 14 3.34 -8.37 10.04
C LEU A 14 4.68 -9.08 10.25
N THR A 15 5.11 -9.90 9.29
CA THR A 15 6.36 -10.67 9.39
C THR A 15 7.59 -9.76 9.47
N HIS A 16 7.56 -8.63 8.75
CA HIS A 16 8.66 -7.67 8.70
C HIS A 16 8.52 -6.51 9.68
N ALA A 17 7.42 -6.43 10.43
CA ALA A 17 7.25 -5.42 11.47
C ALA A 17 8.18 -5.68 12.65
N GLU A 18 8.78 -4.61 13.17
CA GLU A 18 9.72 -4.66 14.31
C GLU A 18 9.07 -5.25 15.57
N ASN A 19 7.75 -5.12 15.68
CA ASN A 19 6.96 -5.55 16.82
C ASN A 19 5.87 -6.57 16.44
N SER A 20 6.12 -7.44 15.45
CA SER A 20 5.16 -8.42 14.93
C SER A 20 4.31 -9.16 15.98
N ARG A 21 4.88 -9.45 17.16
CA ARG A 21 4.21 -10.13 18.29
C ARG A 21 3.23 -9.26 19.09
N ASN A 22 3.26 -7.94 18.89
CA ASN A 22 2.47 -6.95 19.61
C ASN A 22 1.31 -6.39 18.76
N CYS A 23 1.13 -6.87 17.53
CA CYS A 23 -0.01 -6.52 16.70
C CYS A 23 -1.31 -6.92 17.40
N ARG A 24 -2.24 -5.96 17.48
CA ARG A 24 -3.58 -6.21 18.02
C ARG A 24 -4.41 -6.86 16.92
N ASP A 25 -4.79 -8.12 17.13
CA ASP A 25 -5.56 -8.94 16.19
C ASP A 25 -4.92 -9.03 14.78
N PRO A 26 -3.89 -9.88 14.63
CA PRO A 26 -3.20 -10.10 13.35
C PRO A 26 -4.11 -10.55 12.21
N HIS A 27 -5.16 -11.31 12.52
CA HIS A 27 -6.05 -11.85 11.50
C HIS A 27 -6.93 -10.75 10.92
N GLU A 28 -7.53 -9.93 11.79
CA GLU A 28 -8.34 -8.80 11.37
C GLU A 28 -7.52 -7.78 10.57
N PHE A 29 -6.27 -7.52 10.95
CA PHE A 29 -5.35 -6.69 10.16
C PHE A 29 -5.21 -7.22 8.72
N CYS A 30 -4.91 -8.52 8.56
CA CYS A 30 -4.77 -9.11 7.22
C CYS A 30 -6.07 -9.06 6.41
N LEU A 31 -7.23 -9.24 7.05
CA LEU A 31 -8.54 -9.10 6.38
C LEU A 31 -8.79 -7.68 5.89
N GLN A 32 -8.49 -6.67 6.70
CA GLN A 32 -8.68 -5.26 6.32
C GLN A 32 -7.70 -4.84 5.22
N VAL A 33 -6.46 -5.34 5.25
CA VAL A 33 -5.50 -5.16 4.14
C VAL A 33 -6.02 -5.82 2.86
N ASP A 34 -6.61 -7.02 2.96
CA ASP A 34 -7.22 -7.70 1.81
C ASP A 34 -8.37 -6.91 1.17
N GLN A 35 -9.25 -6.37 2.01
CA GLN A 35 -10.35 -5.51 1.57
C GLN A 35 -9.84 -4.23 0.90
N LEU A 36 -8.79 -3.61 1.47
CA LEU A 36 -8.17 -2.42 0.92
C LEU A 36 -7.58 -2.67 -0.47
N VAL A 37 -6.81 -3.74 -0.62
CA VAL A 37 -6.22 -4.14 -1.92
C VAL A 37 -7.32 -4.50 -2.92
N SER A 38 -8.33 -5.26 -2.50
CA SER A 38 -9.46 -5.63 -3.36
C SER A 38 -10.23 -4.41 -3.87
N LYS A 39 -10.48 -3.41 -3.00
CA LYS A 39 -11.11 -2.13 -3.35
C LYS A 39 -10.27 -1.34 -4.35
N ALA A 40 -8.94 -1.36 -4.21
CA ALA A 40 -8.01 -0.74 -5.14
C ALA A 40 -8.04 -1.43 -6.52
N MET A 41 -7.99 -2.75 -6.56
CA MET A 41 -7.95 -3.54 -7.80
C MET A 41 -9.30 -3.59 -8.54
N ASN A 42 -10.42 -3.47 -7.83
CA ASN A 42 -11.76 -3.45 -8.45
C ASN A 42 -12.08 -2.15 -9.18
N LYS A 43 -11.31 -1.07 -8.98
CA LYS A 43 -11.44 0.14 -9.80
C LYS A 43 -10.93 -0.17 -11.21
N ARG A 44 -11.84 -0.14 -12.20
CA ARG A 44 -11.62 -0.55 -13.61
C ARG A 44 -10.49 0.19 -14.36
N SER A 45 -9.81 1.15 -13.74
CA SER A 45 -8.51 1.63 -14.23
C SER A 45 -7.58 1.98 -13.06
N LEU A 46 -6.37 1.40 -13.06
CA LEU A 46 -5.26 1.86 -12.22
C LEU A 46 -4.95 3.36 -12.47
N ARG A 47 -5.31 3.86 -13.66
CA ARG A 47 -5.26 5.27 -14.06
C ARG A 47 -6.02 6.22 -13.16
N SER A 48 -7.11 5.75 -12.55
CA SER A 48 -7.93 6.53 -11.61
C SER A 48 -7.61 6.24 -10.14
N LEU A 49 -6.61 5.39 -9.88
CA LEU A 49 -6.26 5.06 -8.51
C LEU A 49 -5.50 6.24 -7.91
N ASN A 50 -5.97 6.72 -6.75
CA ASN A 50 -5.22 7.66 -5.93
C ASN A 50 -4.32 6.85 -5.01
N ILE A 51 -3.03 6.79 -5.32
CA ILE A 51 -2.04 5.95 -4.62
C ILE A 51 -1.85 6.47 -3.20
N SER A 52 -1.79 7.78 -3.03
CA SER A 52 -1.63 8.45 -1.74
C SER A 52 -2.80 8.13 -0.83
N ALA A 53 -4.03 8.12 -1.35
CA ALA A 53 -5.20 7.71 -0.58
C ALA A 53 -5.12 6.23 -0.16
N LEU A 54 -4.73 5.34 -1.08
CA LEU A 54 -4.53 3.91 -0.77
C LEU A 54 -3.47 3.70 0.30
N LEU A 55 -2.29 4.30 0.13
CA LEU A 55 -1.18 4.17 1.07
C LEU A 55 -1.48 4.86 2.41
N SER A 56 -2.29 5.93 2.42
CA SER A 56 -2.73 6.59 3.66
C SER A 56 -3.72 5.71 4.43
N GLU A 57 -4.65 5.06 3.73
CA GLU A 57 -5.56 4.07 4.32
C GLU A 57 -4.75 2.87 4.88
N MET A 58 -3.72 2.41 4.16
CA MET A 58 -2.79 1.39 4.66
C MET A 58 -2.07 1.81 5.95
N PHE A 59 -1.50 3.03 6.00
CA PHE A 59 -0.85 3.51 7.23
C PHE A 59 -1.82 3.69 8.39
N SER A 60 -3.08 4.02 8.10
CA SER A 60 -4.13 4.08 9.11
C SER A 60 -4.39 2.71 9.73
N LEU A 61 -4.42 1.64 8.93
CA LEU A 61 -4.53 0.24 9.41
C LEU A 61 -3.32 -0.15 10.27
N VAL A 62 -2.12 0.14 9.78
CA VAL A 62 -0.85 -0.12 10.49
C VAL A 62 -0.85 0.55 11.86
N ALA A 63 -1.26 1.81 11.94
CA ALA A 63 -1.38 2.55 13.19
C ALA A 63 -2.46 1.97 14.12
N ALA A 64 -3.64 1.66 13.58
CA ALA A 64 -4.77 1.13 14.35
C ALA A 64 -4.46 -0.23 15.01
N HIS A 65 -3.74 -1.09 14.29
CA HIS A 65 -3.35 -2.42 14.77
C HIS A 65 -2.00 -2.43 15.50
N ARG A 66 -1.37 -1.26 15.68
CA ARG A 66 -0.05 -1.09 16.32
C ARG A 66 1.03 -1.96 15.65
N VAL A 67 1.04 -1.96 14.32
CA VAL A 67 2.10 -2.57 13.52
C VAL A 67 3.18 -1.52 13.32
N TYR A 68 4.42 -1.83 13.68
CA TYR A 68 5.55 -0.90 13.56
C TYR A 68 6.40 -1.37 12.39
N LEU A 69 6.19 -0.71 11.26
CA LEU A 69 6.96 -0.95 10.05
C LEU A 69 8.36 -0.36 10.20
N ASP A 70 9.33 -1.01 9.58
CA ASP A 70 10.70 -0.50 9.51
C ASP A 70 10.73 0.93 8.94
N SER A 71 11.59 1.76 9.53
CA SER A 71 11.69 3.18 9.17
C SER A 71 12.09 3.41 7.71
N SER A 72 12.94 2.53 7.15
CA SER A 72 13.36 2.62 5.75
C SER A 72 12.20 2.31 4.80
N PHE A 73 11.38 1.30 5.12
CA PHE A 73 10.17 0.98 4.37
C PHE A 73 9.18 2.15 4.42
N THR A 74 8.93 2.70 5.61
CA THR A 74 8.00 3.83 5.81
C THR A 74 8.45 5.07 5.04
N SER A 75 9.76 5.36 5.00
CA SER A 75 10.34 6.48 4.26
C SER A 75 10.12 6.38 2.75
N VAL A 76 10.26 5.17 2.18
CA VAL A 76 10.00 4.92 0.75
C VAL A 76 8.53 5.18 0.43
N VAL A 77 7.61 4.65 1.24
CA VAL A 77 6.17 4.85 1.04
C VAL A 77 5.79 6.33 1.14
N LEU A 78 6.34 7.06 2.11
CA LEU A 78 6.11 8.50 2.26
C LEU A 78 6.65 9.28 1.05
N SER A 79 7.82 8.89 0.54
CA SER A 79 8.43 9.51 -0.64
C SER A 79 7.54 9.34 -1.88
N VAL A 80 6.89 8.17 -2.04
CA VAL A 80 5.91 7.92 -3.11
C VAL A 80 4.67 8.82 -2.96
N MET A 81 4.14 8.98 -1.74
CA MET A 81 3.01 9.90 -1.49
C MET A 81 3.36 11.35 -1.84
N VAL A 82 4.53 11.83 -1.41
CA VAL A 82 5.00 13.19 -1.70
C VAL A 82 5.20 13.37 -3.21
N LEU A 83 5.81 12.39 -3.88
CA LEU A 83 6.02 12.42 -5.32
C LEU A 83 4.70 12.45 -6.10
N GLU A 84 3.69 11.67 -5.69
CA GLU A 84 2.38 11.72 -6.33
C GLU A 84 1.69 13.06 -6.10
N GLY A 85 1.70 13.57 -4.86
CA GLY A 85 1.08 14.86 -4.53
C GLY A 85 1.72 16.02 -5.30
N PHE A 86 3.05 16.05 -5.37
CA PHE A 86 3.79 17.04 -6.15
C PHE A 86 3.56 16.86 -7.65
N GLY A 87 3.62 15.62 -8.14
CA GLY A 87 3.40 15.29 -9.54
C GLY A 87 2.02 15.69 -10.03
N ARG A 88 0.96 15.39 -9.27
CA ARG A 88 -0.42 15.79 -9.61
C ARG A 88 -0.68 17.29 -9.51
N SER A 89 0.10 17.99 -8.68
CA SER A 89 0.04 19.46 -8.61
C SER A 89 0.58 20.11 -9.88
N LEU A 90 1.49 19.43 -10.60
CA LEU A 90 2.07 19.89 -11.87
C LEU A 90 1.31 19.33 -13.10
N ASP A 91 0.91 18.07 -13.05
CA ASP A 91 0.16 17.36 -14.10
C ASP A 91 -1.03 16.62 -13.45
N PRO A 92 -2.25 17.19 -13.48
CA PRO A 92 -3.43 16.59 -12.87
C PRO A 92 -3.80 15.20 -13.40
N ASP A 93 -3.36 14.84 -14.61
CA ASP A 93 -3.65 13.58 -15.27
C ASP A 93 -2.53 12.53 -15.08
N LEU A 94 -1.52 12.84 -14.25
CA LEU A 94 -0.39 11.96 -13.98
C LEU A 94 -0.83 10.60 -13.40
N ASP A 95 -0.50 9.54 -14.12
CA ASP A 95 -0.62 8.15 -13.67
C ASP A 95 0.76 7.63 -13.22
N LEU A 96 1.03 7.74 -11.92
CA LEU A 96 2.31 7.32 -11.34
C LEU A 96 2.56 5.81 -11.53
N PHE A 97 1.52 4.97 -11.61
CA PHE A 97 1.70 3.54 -11.91
C PHE A 97 2.19 3.30 -13.33
N GLN A 98 1.70 4.07 -14.30
CA GLN A 98 2.23 4.00 -15.68
C GLN A 98 3.69 4.42 -15.73
N CYS A 99 4.05 5.50 -15.02
CA CYS A 99 5.45 5.94 -14.92
C CYS A 99 6.33 4.89 -14.23
N ALA A 100 5.83 4.21 -13.19
CA ALA A 100 6.56 3.20 -12.44
C ALA A 100 6.62 1.83 -13.16
N ARG A 101 5.74 1.58 -14.14
CA ARG A 101 5.63 0.31 -14.86
C ARG A 101 6.97 -0.29 -15.34
N PRO A 102 7.87 0.44 -16.03
CA PRO A 102 9.16 -0.12 -16.45
C PRO A 102 10.10 -0.45 -15.29
N TYR A 103 9.91 0.13 -14.12
CA TYR A 103 10.73 -0.13 -12.93
C TYR A 103 10.17 -1.29 -12.09
N LEU A 104 8.84 -1.46 -12.08
CA LEU A 104 8.16 -2.51 -11.31
C LEU A 104 8.07 -3.84 -12.07
N LEU A 105 7.90 -3.82 -13.40
CA LEU A 105 7.66 -5.03 -14.21
C LEU A 105 8.92 -5.60 -14.87
N ASN A 106 10.04 -4.86 -14.89
CA ASN A 106 11.33 -5.38 -15.36
C ASN A 106 12.17 -6.00 -14.24
N MET A 107 11.60 -6.19 -13.04
CA MET A 107 12.26 -6.82 -11.89
C MET A 107 12.01 -8.35 -11.83
N VAL A 108 11.74 -8.96 -12.99
CA VAL A 108 11.61 -10.41 -13.21
C VAL A 108 12.44 -10.82 -14.42
#